data_AF-A0A3D8I699-F1
#
_entry.id   AF-A0A3D8I699-F1
#
_cell.length_a   1.000
_cell.length_b   1.000
_cell.length_c   1.000
_cell.angle_alpha   90.00
_cell.angle_beta   90.00
_cell.angle_gamma   90.00
#
_symmetry.space_group_name_H-M   'P 1'
#
loop_
_entity.id
_entity.type
_entity.pdbx_description
1 polymer ?
#
loop_
_entity_poly.entity_id
_entity_poly.type
_entity_poly.pdbx_seq_one_letter_code
_entity_poly.pdbx_strand_id
1 'polypeptide(L)' 'MSITLDLPNNIEKLYKKFAKEQNTTQKELMQKALLAYIEELEDLSIAYEGRKERINGESGKAANEFYKELGI' A
#
# COMPACT_ATOMS: atom_id res chain seq x y z
N MET A 1 10.78 -16.79 -7.99
CA MET A 1 10.38 -17.37 -6.69
C MET A 1 8.87 -17.66 -6.76
N SER A 2 8.40 -18.85 -6.38
CA SER A 2 6.95 -19.17 -6.37
C SER A 2 6.46 -19.29 -4.93
N ILE A 3 5.39 -18.57 -4.60
CA ILE A 3 4.73 -18.62 -3.29
C ILE A 3 3.50 -19.50 -3.44
N THR A 4 3.34 -20.47 -2.53
CA THR A 4 2.11 -21.26 -2.42
C THR A 4 1.31 -20.69 -1.25
N LEU A 5 0.07 -20.27 -1.52
CA LEU A 5 -0.84 -19.76 -0.51
C LEU A 5 -1.92 -20.81 -0.25
N ASP A 6 -2.02 -21.25 1.00
CA ASP A 6 -3.10 -22.12 1.42
C ASP A 6 -4.29 -21.24 1.82
N LEU A 7 -5.33 -21.24 0.98
CA LEU A 7 -6.48 -20.37 1.13
C LEU A 7 -7.66 -21.16 1.67
N PRO A 8 -8.42 -20.61 2.63
CA PRO A 8 -9.70 -21.18 3.02
C PRO A 8 -10.62 -21.38 1.80
N ASN A 9 -11.34 -22.50 1.75
CA ASN A 9 -12.20 -22.88 0.62
C ASN A 9 -13.20 -21.79 0.18
N ASN A 10 -13.70 -20.98 1.11
CA ASN A 10 -14.60 -19.86 0.80
C ASN A 10 -13.89 -18.73 0.03
N ILE A 11 -12.64 -18.43 0.39
CA ILE A 11 -11.82 -17.41 -0.27
C ILE A 11 -11.40 -17.89 -1.65
N GLU A 12 -11.02 -19.16 -1.80
CA GLU A 12 -10.67 -19.74 -3.09
C GLU A 12 -11.84 -19.66 -4.10
N LYS A 13 -13.07 -19.96 -3.64
CA LYS A 13 -14.29 -19.84 -4.46
C LYS A 13 -14.54 -18.40 -4.91
N LEU A 14 -14.36 -17.43 -4.01
CA LEU A 14 -14.50 -16.02 -4.33
C LEU A 14 -13.45 -15.58 -5.36
N TYR A 15 -12.20 -15.97 -5.17
CA TYR A 15 -11.11 -15.69 -6.12
C TYR A 15 -11.39 -16.25 -7.51
N LYS A 16 -11.84 -17.50 -7.59
CA LYS A 16 -12.25 -18.14 -8.84
C LYS A 16 -13.37 -17.36 -9.54
N LYS A 17 -14.37 -16.90 -8.77
CA LYS A 17 -15.48 -16.10 -9.28
C LYS A 17 -14.98 -14.75 -9.84
N PHE A 18 -14.20 -14.01 -9.07
CA PHE A 18 -13.69 -12.70 -9.49
C PHE A 18 -12.75 -12.78 -10.69
N ALA A 19 -11.89 -13.79 -10.74
CA ALA A 19 -11.02 -14.01 -11.90
C ALA A 19 -11.85 -14.21 -13.19
N LYS A 20 -12.94 -14.96 -13.10
CA LYS A 20 -13.87 -15.16 -14.21
C LYS A 20 -14.59 -13.86 -14.61
N GLU A 21 -15.09 -13.11 -13.64
CA GLU A 21 -15.78 -11.82 -13.89
C GLU A 21 -14.87 -10.78 -14.55
N GLN A 22 -13.58 -10.79 -14.20
CA GLN A 22 -12.58 -9.88 -14.73
C GLN A 22 -11.84 -10.43 -15.97
N ASN A 23 -12.26 -11.59 -16.49
CA ASN A 23 -11.64 -12.28 -17.62
C ASN A 23 -10.11 -12.40 -17.49
N THR A 24 -9.64 -12.78 -16.30
CA THR A 24 -8.21 -12.92 -15.96
C THR A 24 -7.97 -14.26 -15.26
N THR A 25 -6.70 -14.62 -15.07
CA THR A 25 -6.35 -15.84 -14.34
C THR A 25 -6.36 -15.59 -12.82
N GLN A 26 -6.57 -16.65 -12.04
CA GLN A 26 -6.44 -16.58 -10.58
C GLN A 26 -5.05 -16.10 -10.14
N LYS A 27 -4.01 -16.50 -10.89
CA LYS A 27 -2.62 -16.09 -10.62
C LYS A 27 -2.44 -14.60 -10.81
N GLU A 28 -2.91 -14.03 -11.92
CA GLU A 28 -2.82 -12.59 -12.19
C GLU A 28 -3.63 -11.78 -11.18
N LEU A 29 -4.83 -12.25 -10.82
CA LEU A 29 -5.65 -11.60 -9.80
C LEU A 29 -4.95 -11.60 -8.44
N MET A 30 -4.33 -12.72 -8.06
CA MET A 30 -3.55 -12.82 -6.81
C MET A 30 -2.34 -11.91 -6.83
N GLN A 31 -1.63 -11.82 -7.96
CA GLN A 31 -0.50 -10.91 -8.11
C GLN A 31 -0.92 -9.45 -7.94
N LYS A 32 -2.04 -9.04 -8.56
CA LYS A 32 -2.60 -7.69 -8.41
C LYS A 32 -2.95 -7.38 -6.95
N ALA A 33 -3.62 -8.31 -6.28
CA ALA A 33 -3.99 -8.15 -4.87
C ALA A 33 -2.76 -8.03 -3.95
N LEU A 34 -1.73 -8.84 -4.19
CA LEU A 34 -0.47 -8.76 -3.43
C LEU A 34 0.25 -7.44 -3.66
N LEU A 35 0.31 -6.95 -4.91
CA LEU A 35 0.94 -5.66 -5.22
C LEU A 35 0.21 -4.50 -4.53
N ALA A 36 -1.12 -4.47 -4.60
CA ALA A 36 -1.92 -3.45 -3.92
C ALA A 36 -1.70 -3.46 -2.40
N TYR A 37 -1.63 -4.64 -1.79
CA TYR A 37 -1.37 -4.76 -0.36
C TYR A 37 0.05 -4.29 0.02
N ILE A 38 1.06 -4.56 -0.83
CA ILE A 38 2.43 -4.06 -0.59
C ILE A 38 2.46 -2.54 -0.67
N GLU A 39 1.80 -1.93 -1.66
CA GLU A 39 1.69 -0.48 -1.80
C GLU A 39 1.04 0.16 -0.56
N GLU A 40 -0.05 -0.42 -0.05
CA GLU A 40 -0.69 0.04 1.19
C GLU A 40 0.25 -0.07 2.41
N LEU A 41 1.07 -1.12 2.49
CA LEU A 41 2.05 -1.27 3.56
C LEU A 41 3.18 -0.24 3.47
N GLU A 42 3.63 0.09 2.26
CA GLU A 42 4.63 1.14 2.03
C GLU A 42 4.09 2.51 2.44
N ASP A 43 2.86 2.86 2.03
CA ASP A 43 2.19 4.09 2.41
C ASP A 43 2.03 4.21 3.93
N LEU A 44 1.61 3.11 4.58
CA LEU A 44 1.47 3.07 6.03
C LEU A 44 2.82 3.21 6.75
N SER A 45 3.88 2.63 6.19
CA SER A 45 5.25 2.78 6.71
C SER A 45 5.72 4.24 6.61
N ILE A 46 5.49 4.91 5.48
CA ILE A 46 5.81 6.33 5.28
C ILE A 46 5.05 7.19 6.29
N ALA A 47 3.74 6.95 6.44
CA ALA A 47 2.91 7.69 7.40
C ALA A 47 3.39 7.48 8.85
N TYR A 48 3.82 6.26 9.19
CA TYR A 48 4.33 5.93 10.51
C TYR A 48 5.67 6.64 10.80
N GLU A 49 6.63 6.59 9.88
CA GLU A 49 7.91 7.28 10.04
C GLU A 49 7.72 8.81 10.12
N GLY A 50 6.88 9.41 9.26
CA GLY A 50 6.58 10.84 9.35
C GLY A 50 5.93 11.25 10.68
N ARG A 51 5.12 10.36 11.30
CA ARG A 51 4.57 10.61 12.64
C ARG A 51 5.66 10.52 13.72
N LYS A 52 6.55 9.55 13.62
CA LYS A 52 7.66 9.33 14.55
C LYS A 52 8.68 10.47 14.50
N GLU A 53 9.00 10.97 13.31
CA GLU A 53 9.82 12.17 13.10
C GLU A 53 9.21 13.41 13.77
N ARG A 54 7.90 13.64 13.59
CA ARG A 54 7.17 14.71 14.28
C ARG A 54 7.19 14.58 15.81
N ILE A 55 7.08 13.36 16.34
CA ILE A 55 7.09 13.10 17.80
C ILE A 55 8.50 13.26 18.37
N ASN A 56 9.53 12.83 17.63
CA ASN A 56 10.94 12.91 18.03
C ASN A 56 11.54 14.32 17.87
N GLY A 57 10.71 15.31 17.58
CA GLY A 57 11.10 16.71 17.61
C GLY A 57 11.79 17.18 16.33
N GLU A 58 11.45 16.64 15.16
CA GLU A 58 11.86 17.27 13.91
C GLU A 58 11.51 18.76 13.91
N SER A 59 12.56 19.55 13.79
CA SER A 59 12.55 20.99 13.55
C SER A 59 12.09 21.24 12.12
N GLY A 60 10.79 21.03 11.86
CA GLY A 60 10.19 21.49 10.63
C GLY A 60 10.45 22.99 10.44
N LYS A 61 10.72 23.40 9.21
CA LYS A 61 10.90 24.81 8.88
C LYS A 61 9.62 25.57 9.24
N ALA A 62 9.74 26.73 9.88
CA ALA A 62 8.57 27.54 10.20
C ALA A 62 7.84 27.89 8.88
N ALA A 63 6.51 27.82 8.88
CA ALA A 63 5.71 27.92 7.65
C ALA A 63 6.00 29.19 6.84
N ASN A 64 6.33 30.29 7.52
CA ASN A 64 6.77 31.55 6.91
C ASN A 64 8.06 31.43 6.09
N GLU A 65 9.03 30.62 6.51
CA GLU A 65 10.26 30.38 5.77
C GLU A 65 10.07 29.42 4.60
N PHE A 66 9.07 28.53 4.69
CA PHE A 66 8.67 27.65 3.60
C PHE A 66 7.95 28.43 2.49
N TYR A 67 7.03 29.32 2.84
CA TYR A 67 6.32 30.17 1.86
C TYR A 67 7.27 31.12 1.12
N LYS A 68 8.25 31.69 1.82
CA LYS A 68 9.32 32.48 1.20
C LYS A 68 10.10 31.72 0.13
N GLU A 69 10.41 30.44 0.34
CA GLU A 69 11.10 29.62 -0.66
C GLU A 69 10.22 29.26 -1.85
N LEU A 70 8.91 29.11 -1.63
CA LEU A 70 7.94 28.87 -2.70
C LEU A 70 7.57 30.15 -3.48
N GLY A 71 8.03 31.32 -3.04
CA GLY A 71 7.74 32.60 -3.68
C GLY A 71 6.28 33.06 -3.52
N ILE A 72 5.60 32.59 -2.46
CA ILE A 72 4.21 32.93 -2.09
C ILE A 72 4.14 33.59 -0.70
#